data_AF-A0A7U3UVC9-F1
#
_entry.id   AF-A0A7U3UVC9-F1
#
_cell.length_a   1.000
_cell.length_b   1.000
_cell.length_c   1.000
_cell.angle_alpha   90.00
_cell.angle_beta   90.00
_cell.angle_gamma   90.00
#
_symmetry.space_group_name_H-M   'P 1'
#
loop_
_entity.id
_entity.type
_entity.pdbx_description
1 polymer ?
#
loop_
_entity_poly.entity_id
_entity_poly.type
_entity_poly.pdbx_seq_one_letter_code
_entity_poly.pdbx_strand_id
1 'polypeptide(L)'
;MSDDVRNLVLVLAGLAIGGLLGWLVRGSLWRRRLHRRQRFFGLPKDSECLLVVPRDPGSRGWSLARHDAFALLELAAVIKECGAHAEVLAHDTAWQGFGARTEFCIGGPTANYRLAAHLRSMLPGVEVDTDPSQGPNQGAITVAGETYRLEKGAVEYVLLARLSSGRESGNDRPVFLASGQRGIANQAATRYLARHHARLIRKYGQDPTFCLLLRVVNSQAYGSDVVELVADVTKQATTAPKTPAP
;
A
#
# COMPACT_ATOMS: atom_id res chain seq x y z
N MET A 1 30.65 53.86 -20.40
CA MET A 1 29.18 53.82 -20.59
C MET A 1 28.71 52.61 -21.42
N SER A 2 29.38 52.20 -22.51
CA SER A 2 29.01 50.99 -23.27
C SER A 2 29.26 49.68 -22.51
N ASP A 3 30.33 49.63 -21.73
CA ASP A 3 30.76 48.41 -21.03
C ASP A 3 29.85 48.06 -19.84
N ASP A 4 29.34 49.08 -19.13
CA ASP A 4 28.38 48.89 -18.03
C ASP A 4 27.05 48.34 -18.53
N VAL A 5 26.55 48.87 -19.66
CA VAL A 5 25.32 48.39 -20.31
C VAL A 5 25.52 46.96 -20.83
N ARG A 6 26.67 46.66 -21.42
CA ARG A 6 27.00 45.30 -21.89
C ARG A 6 27.06 44.29 -20.74
N ASN A 7 27.72 44.65 -19.63
CA ASN A 7 27.76 43.80 -18.43
C ASN A 7 26.37 43.59 -17.84
N LEU A 8 25.55 44.64 -17.77
CA LEU A 8 24.17 44.53 -17.29
C LEU A 8 23.34 43.58 -18.16
N VAL A 9 23.45 43.70 -19.49
CA VAL A 9 22.76 42.80 -20.44
C VAL A 9 23.23 41.36 -20.28
N LEU A 10 24.54 41.12 -20.12
CA LEU A 10 25.08 39.78 -19.92
C LEU A 10 24.58 39.14 -18.61
N VAL A 11 24.52 39.91 -17.53
CA VAL A 11 24.00 39.45 -16.24
C VAL A 11 22.50 39.12 -16.35
N LEU A 12 21.71 40.00 -16.98
CA LEU A 12 20.28 39.76 -17.18
C LEU A 12 20.01 38.53 -18.06
N ALA A 13 20.77 38.38 -19.15
CA ALA A 13 20.70 37.19 -20.00
C ALA A 13 21.05 35.92 -19.22
N GLY A 14 22.12 35.98 -18.41
CA GLY A 14 22.53 34.87 -17.54
C GLY A 14 21.44 34.47 -16.55
N LEU A 15 20.79 35.44 -15.90
CA LEU A 15 19.68 35.19 -14.97
C LEU A 15 18.45 34.59 -15.67
N ALA A 16 18.10 35.10 -16.86
CA ALA A 16 16.98 34.60 -17.64
C ALA A 16 17.22 33.14 -18.09
N ILE A 17 18.42 32.85 -18.62
CA ILE A 17 18.81 31.50 -19.04
C ILE A 17 18.86 30.55 -17.84
N GLY A 18 19.47 30.97 -16.73
CA GLY A 18 19.56 30.20 -15.50
C GLY A 18 18.18 29.87 -14.91
N GLY A 19 17.26 30.83 -14.92
CA GLY A 19 15.87 30.64 -14.50
C GLY A 19 15.12 29.64 -15.39
N LEU A 20 15.26 29.77 -16.72
CA LEU A 20 14.63 28.85 -17.67
C LEU A 20 15.17 27.42 -17.53
N LEU A 21 16.49 27.26 -17.46
CA LEU A 21 17.14 25.96 -17.24
C LEU A 21 16.73 25.35 -15.90
N GLY A 22 16.71 26.14 -14.83
CA GLY A 22 16.27 25.70 -13.51
C GLY A 22 14.83 25.19 -13.53
N TRP A 23 13.92 25.90 -14.21
CA TRP A 23 12.54 25.50 -14.36
C TRP A 23 12.39 24.20 -15.17
N LEU A 24 13.12 24.07 -16.28
CA LEU A 24 13.11 22.86 -17.11
C LEU A 24 13.62 21.63 -16.35
N VAL A 25 14.75 21.77 -15.62
CA VAL A 25 15.31 20.69 -14.80
C VAL A 25 14.35 20.31 -13.69
N ARG A 26 13.81 21.29 -12.93
CA ARG A 26 12.85 21.04 -11.86
C ARG A 26 11.58 20.36 -12.38
N GLY A 27 11.03 20.85 -13.49
CA GLY A 27 9.83 20.29 -14.12
C GLY A 27 10.06 18.86 -14.62
N SER A 28 11.21 18.58 -15.23
CA SER A 28 11.59 17.24 -15.67
C SER A 28 11.73 16.27 -14.50
N LEU A 29 12.41 16.67 -13.42
CA LEU A 29 12.55 15.85 -12.22
C LEU A 29 11.21 15.58 -11.55
N TRP A 30 10.33 16.58 -11.49
CA TRP A 30 8.99 16.41 -10.94
C TRP A 30 8.15 15.42 -11.76
N ARG A 31 8.12 15.57 -13.09
CA ARG A 31 7.45 14.61 -14.00
C ARG A 31 8.00 13.19 -13.85
N ARG A 32 9.32 13.02 -13.78
CA ARG A 32 9.94 11.71 -13.57
C ARG A 32 9.54 11.08 -12.24
N ARG A 33 9.49 11.86 -11.16
CA ARG A 33 9.04 11.39 -9.84
C ARG A 33 7.57 11.00 -9.87
N LEU A 34 6.71 11.81 -10.49
CA LEU A 34 5.30 11.51 -10.67
C LEU A 34 5.09 10.21 -11.44
N HIS A 35 5.72 10.04 -12.61
CA HIS A 35 5.58 8.82 -13.40
C HIS A 35 6.08 7.57 -12.67
N ARG A 36 7.17 7.66 -11.90
CA ARG A 36 7.64 6.55 -11.06
C ARG A 36 6.60 6.16 -10.02
N ARG A 37 5.96 7.16 -9.38
CA ARG A 37 4.90 6.93 -8.41
C ARG A 37 3.65 6.32 -9.06
N GLN A 38 3.18 6.88 -10.17
CA GLN A 38 2.05 6.36 -10.93
C GLN A 38 2.29 4.91 -11.36
N ARG A 39 3.49 4.58 -11.87
CA ARG A 39 3.84 3.20 -12.26
C ARG A 39 3.88 2.24 -11.08
N PHE A 40 4.41 2.68 -9.94
CA PHE A 40 4.49 1.85 -8.74
C PHE A 40 3.10 1.51 -8.19
N PHE A 41 2.22 2.50 -8.08
CA PHE A 41 0.85 2.28 -7.63
C PHE A 41 -0.07 1.74 -8.73
N GLY A 42 0.37 1.71 -10.00
CA GLY A 42 -0.50 1.39 -11.13
C GLY A 42 -1.59 2.44 -11.38
N LEU A 43 -1.37 3.68 -10.97
CA LEU A 43 -2.32 4.81 -11.03
C LEU A 43 -1.89 5.85 -12.08
N PRO A 44 -2.05 5.60 -13.39
CA PRO A 44 -1.84 6.63 -14.40
C PRO A 44 -2.86 7.75 -14.23
N LYS A 45 -2.57 8.89 -14.84
CA LYS A 45 -3.45 10.05 -14.79
C LYS A 45 -4.86 9.67 -15.29
N ASP A 46 -5.87 10.19 -14.61
CA ASP A 46 -7.30 10.05 -14.91
C ASP A 46 -7.79 8.58 -14.87
N SER A 47 -7.04 7.68 -14.22
CA SER A 47 -7.46 6.30 -13.98
C SER A 47 -8.31 6.15 -12.73
N GLU A 48 -9.07 5.07 -12.67
CA GLU A 48 -9.85 4.68 -11.50
C GLU A 48 -9.15 3.55 -10.73
N CYS A 49 -9.28 3.58 -9.41
CA CYS A 49 -8.82 2.54 -8.51
C CYS A 49 -9.88 2.21 -7.45
N LEU A 50 -9.80 1.01 -6.91
CA LEU A 50 -10.77 0.49 -5.96
C LEU A 50 -10.17 0.50 -4.56
N LEU A 51 -10.90 1.07 -3.60
CA LEU A 51 -10.61 0.99 -2.18
C LEU A 51 -11.57 -0.01 -1.55
N VAL A 52 -11.10 -1.25 -1.35
CA VAL A 52 -11.91 -2.38 -0.89
C VAL A 52 -11.77 -2.51 0.62
N VAL A 53 -12.87 -2.28 1.34
CA VAL A 53 -12.87 -2.19 2.81
C VAL A 53 -13.92 -3.10 3.46
N PRO A 54 -13.70 -3.48 4.74
CA PRO A 54 -14.70 -4.18 5.54
C PRO A 54 -15.93 -3.29 5.79
N ARG A 55 -17.08 -3.91 6.06
CA ARG A 55 -18.20 -3.21 6.70
C ARG A 55 -17.95 -3.11 8.20
N ASP A 56 -18.41 -2.03 8.81
CA ASP A 56 -18.45 -1.97 10.28
C ASP A 56 -19.44 -3.04 10.80
N PRO A 57 -18.97 -4.05 11.58
CA PRO A 57 -19.83 -5.12 12.09
C PRO A 57 -20.88 -4.62 13.08
N GLY A 58 -20.70 -3.44 13.69
CA GLY A 58 -21.63 -2.87 14.66
C GLY A 58 -22.78 -2.04 14.04
N SER A 59 -22.76 -1.83 12.73
CA SER A 59 -23.67 -0.90 12.07
C SER A 59 -24.78 -1.61 11.30
N ARG A 60 -25.96 -1.00 11.30
CA ARG A 60 -27.15 -1.47 10.55
C ARG A 60 -27.16 -1.05 9.09
N GLY A 61 -26.19 -0.24 8.64
CA GLY A 61 -26.09 0.27 7.28
C GLY A 61 -24.64 0.29 6.76
N TRP A 62 -24.44 0.83 5.55
CA TRP A 62 -23.10 1.00 4.99
C TRP A 62 -22.30 2.00 5.84
N SER A 63 -21.28 1.51 6.53
CA SER A 63 -20.40 2.32 7.36
C SER A 63 -19.06 1.62 7.57
N LEU A 64 -18.08 2.40 8.00
CA LEU A 64 -16.70 1.98 8.16
C LEU A 64 -16.27 2.15 9.60
N ALA A 65 -15.48 1.20 10.09
CA ALA A 65 -14.81 1.37 11.36
C ALA A 65 -13.87 2.59 11.30
N ARG A 66 -13.71 3.28 12.44
CA ARG A 66 -12.87 4.49 12.57
C ARG A 66 -11.49 4.35 11.93
N HIS A 67 -10.80 3.24 12.18
CA HIS A 67 -9.43 3.03 11.69
C HIS A 67 -9.39 2.76 10.18
N ASP A 68 -10.41 2.11 9.61
CA ASP A 68 -10.49 1.88 8.18
C ASP A 68 -10.78 3.20 7.43
N ALA A 69 -11.60 4.08 8.02
CA ALA A 69 -11.81 5.43 7.49
C ALA A 69 -10.49 6.23 7.43
N PHE A 70 -9.66 6.18 8.49
CA PHE A 70 -8.35 6.82 8.44
C PHE A 70 -7.41 6.17 7.41
N ALA A 71 -7.46 4.84 7.26
CA ALA A 71 -6.67 4.15 6.26
C ALA A 71 -7.03 4.62 4.83
N LEU A 72 -8.30 4.89 4.55
CA LEU A 72 -8.76 5.47 3.29
C LEU A 72 -8.24 6.91 3.09
N LEU A 73 -8.22 7.73 4.13
CA LEU A 73 -7.70 9.11 4.03
C LEU A 73 -6.20 9.13 3.69
N GLU A 74 -5.41 8.23 4.27
CA GLU A 74 -3.97 8.08 3.93
C GLU A 74 -3.78 7.74 2.44
N LEU A 75 -4.62 6.85 1.89
CA LEU A 75 -4.56 6.45 0.49
C LEU A 75 -5.10 7.52 -0.45
N ALA A 76 -6.17 8.23 -0.07
CA ALA A 76 -6.79 9.27 -0.89
C ALA A 76 -5.79 10.38 -1.26
N ALA A 77 -4.90 10.75 -0.33
CA ALA A 77 -3.84 11.69 -0.61
C ALA A 77 -2.90 11.19 -1.72
N VAL A 78 -2.43 9.94 -1.63
CA VAL A 78 -1.55 9.32 -2.63
C VAL A 78 -2.23 9.20 -3.99
N ILE A 79 -3.50 8.82 -4.01
CA ILE A 79 -4.30 8.64 -5.23
C ILE A 79 -4.50 9.98 -5.94
N LYS A 80 -4.90 11.03 -5.19
CA LYS A 80 -5.05 12.39 -5.72
C LYS A 80 -3.73 12.94 -6.24
N GLU A 81 -2.63 12.69 -5.53
CA GLU A 81 -1.29 13.07 -5.95
C GLU A 81 -0.83 12.36 -7.25
N CYS A 82 -1.37 11.18 -7.56
CA CYS A 82 -1.15 10.50 -8.85
C CYS A 82 -2.06 11.04 -9.97
N GLY A 83 -3.08 11.84 -9.64
CA GLY A 83 -4.12 12.29 -10.55
C GLY A 83 -5.10 11.18 -10.92
N ALA A 84 -5.34 10.23 -10.02
CA ALA A 84 -6.31 9.14 -10.18
C ALA A 84 -7.55 9.34 -9.29
N HIS A 85 -8.58 8.54 -9.52
CA HIS A 85 -9.85 8.58 -8.81
C HIS A 85 -10.06 7.30 -8.00
N ALA A 86 -10.64 7.44 -6.81
CA ALA A 86 -10.91 6.33 -5.92
C ALA A 86 -12.42 6.02 -5.87
N GLU A 87 -12.75 4.75 -5.99
CA GLU A 87 -14.09 4.22 -5.74
C GLU A 87 -14.04 3.33 -4.49
N VAL A 88 -14.84 3.63 -3.47
CA VAL A 88 -14.88 2.86 -2.23
C VAL A 88 -15.90 1.74 -2.37
N LEU A 89 -15.45 0.50 -2.19
CA LEU A 89 -16.27 -0.70 -2.32
C LEU A 89 -16.29 -1.51 -1.03
N ALA A 90 -17.45 -2.05 -0.72
CA ALA A 90 -17.59 -3.10 0.28
C ALA A 90 -16.89 -4.37 -0.20
N HIS A 91 -16.22 -5.06 0.72
CA HIS A 91 -15.53 -6.33 0.42
C HIS A 91 -16.43 -7.43 -0.18
N ASP A 92 -17.74 -7.35 0.04
CA ASP A 92 -18.76 -8.32 -0.40
C ASP A 92 -19.48 -7.89 -1.69
N THR A 93 -19.15 -6.72 -2.25
CA THR A 93 -19.72 -6.28 -3.52
C THR A 93 -19.05 -7.01 -4.67
N ALA A 94 -19.84 -7.79 -5.41
CA ALA A 94 -19.40 -8.43 -6.64
C ALA A 94 -19.19 -7.35 -7.72
N TRP A 95 -17.93 -7.09 -8.07
CA TRP A 95 -17.56 -6.13 -9.10
C TRP A 95 -16.81 -6.83 -10.23
N GLN A 96 -17.20 -6.58 -11.48
CA GLN A 96 -16.57 -7.16 -12.67
C GLN A 96 -15.29 -6.38 -13.04
N GLY A 97 -14.33 -7.05 -13.69
CA GLY A 97 -13.08 -6.41 -14.12
C GLY A 97 -11.92 -6.56 -13.14
N PHE A 98 -11.81 -7.74 -12.49
CA PHE A 98 -10.64 -8.14 -11.72
C PHE A 98 -9.37 -7.82 -12.51
N GLY A 99 -8.51 -6.97 -11.94
CA GLY A 99 -7.26 -6.61 -12.60
C GLY A 99 -7.30 -5.51 -13.67
N ALA A 100 -8.48 -5.00 -14.01
CA ALA A 100 -8.57 -3.86 -14.90
C ALA A 100 -8.11 -2.55 -14.21
N ARG A 101 -8.18 -2.50 -12.87
CA ARG A 101 -7.89 -1.34 -12.03
C ARG A 101 -6.98 -1.71 -10.87
N THR A 102 -6.21 -0.74 -10.38
CA THR A 102 -5.47 -0.92 -9.13
C THR A 102 -6.46 -1.11 -8.00
N GLU A 103 -6.18 -2.04 -7.09
CA GLU A 103 -6.99 -2.27 -5.91
C GLU A 103 -6.17 -2.03 -4.65
N PHE A 104 -6.78 -1.45 -3.62
CA PHE A 104 -6.26 -1.40 -2.26
C PHE A 104 -7.24 -2.12 -1.36
N CYS A 105 -6.91 -3.34 -0.96
CA CYS A 105 -7.72 -4.13 -0.04
C CYS A 105 -7.21 -3.97 1.38
N ILE A 106 -8.10 -3.57 2.28
CA ILE A 106 -7.79 -3.24 3.68
C ILE A 106 -8.60 -4.17 4.57
N GLY A 107 -8.00 -4.73 5.63
CA GLY A 107 -8.71 -5.60 6.57
C GLY A 107 -8.02 -6.93 6.84
N GLY A 108 -8.44 -7.59 7.91
CA GLY A 108 -8.12 -9.00 8.11
C GLY A 108 -8.92 -9.90 7.16
N PRO A 109 -8.47 -11.13 6.87
CA PRO A 109 -9.16 -12.05 5.97
C PRO A 109 -10.55 -12.48 6.44
N THR A 110 -10.84 -12.36 7.74
CA THR A 110 -12.19 -12.58 8.29
C THR A 110 -13.16 -11.43 7.98
N ALA A 111 -12.64 -10.21 7.84
CA ALA A 111 -13.43 -8.99 7.66
C ALA A 111 -13.48 -8.52 6.19
N ASN A 112 -12.60 -9.01 5.33
CA ASN A 112 -12.53 -8.65 3.92
C ASN A 112 -12.34 -9.89 3.04
N TYR A 113 -13.43 -10.39 2.46
CA TYR A 113 -13.43 -11.60 1.62
C TYR A 113 -12.61 -11.47 0.35
N ARG A 114 -12.57 -10.28 -0.25
CA ARG A 114 -11.76 -10.00 -1.45
C ARG A 114 -10.27 -10.05 -1.12
N LEU A 115 -9.87 -9.46 0.00
CA LEU A 115 -8.51 -9.59 0.54
C LEU A 115 -8.16 -11.05 0.83
N ALA A 116 -9.07 -11.80 1.45
CA ALA A 116 -8.84 -13.21 1.77
C ALA A 116 -8.61 -14.06 0.50
N ALA A 117 -9.33 -13.77 -0.59
CA ALA A 117 -9.12 -14.41 -1.88
C ALA A 117 -7.74 -14.09 -2.47
N HIS A 118 -7.29 -12.84 -2.39
CA HIS A 118 -5.93 -12.46 -2.82
C HIS A 118 -4.84 -13.11 -1.98
N LEU A 119 -4.99 -13.18 -0.65
CA LEU A 119 -4.04 -13.88 0.22
C LEU A 119 -3.90 -15.35 -0.20
N ARG A 120 -5.02 -16.09 -0.30
CA ARG A 120 -5.00 -17.52 -0.66
C ARG A 120 -4.40 -17.79 -2.05
N SER A 121 -4.68 -16.93 -3.03
CA SER A 121 -4.26 -17.16 -4.41
C SER A 121 -2.83 -16.71 -4.72
N MET A 122 -2.36 -15.64 -4.08
CA MET A 122 -1.10 -14.99 -4.44
C MET A 122 -0.03 -15.01 -3.34
N LEU A 123 -0.43 -15.25 -2.09
CA LEU A 123 0.49 -15.40 -0.95
C LEU A 123 0.25 -16.73 -0.23
N PRO A 124 0.38 -17.90 -0.90
CA PRO A 124 0.05 -19.20 -0.33
C PRO A 124 0.92 -19.59 0.88
N GLY A 125 2.10 -19.00 1.05
CA GLY A 125 2.99 -19.21 2.20
C GLY A 125 2.64 -18.37 3.43
N VAL A 126 1.54 -17.61 3.37
CA VAL A 126 0.97 -16.87 4.49
C VAL A 126 -0.27 -17.60 4.98
N GLU A 127 -0.29 -17.91 6.27
CA GLU A 127 -1.49 -18.36 6.97
C GLU A 127 -1.92 -17.27 7.95
N VAL A 128 -3.22 -17.03 8.05
CA VAL A 128 -3.79 -16.17 9.07
C VAL A 128 -4.84 -17.00 9.79
N ASP A 129 -4.73 -17.10 11.11
CA ASP A 129 -5.71 -17.80 11.92
C ASP A 129 -7.05 -17.05 11.86
N THR A 130 -8.04 -17.70 11.24
CA THR A 130 -9.41 -17.19 11.09
C THR A 130 -10.40 -17.92 11.99
N ASP A 131 -9.95 -18.77 12.92
CA ASP A 131 -10.85 -19.47 13.83
C ASP A 131 -11.62 -18.44 14.67
N PRO A 132 -12.97 -18.48 14.67
CA PRO A 132 -13.78 -17.63 15.54
C PRO A 132 -13.58 -17.93 17.03
N SER A 133 -13.03 -19.09 17.39
CA SER A 133 -12.74 -19.45 18.77
C SER A 133 -11.73 -18.47 19.39
N GLN A 134 -12.00 -18.05 20.63
CA GLN A 134 -11.06 -17.19 21.34
C GLN A 134 -9.88 -18.03 21.80
N GLY A 135 -8.74 -17.83 21.15
CA GLY A 135 -7.50 -18.54 21.44
C GLY A 135 -6.27 -17.63 21.33
N PRO A 136 -5.11 -18.09 21.82
CA PRO A 136 -3.86 -17.33 21.76
C PRO A 136 -3.37 -17.04 20.34
N ASN A 137 -3.89 -17.78 19.37
CA ASN A 137 -3.57 -17.61 17.95
C ASN A 137 -4.62 -16.78 17.19
N GLN A 138 -5.65 -16.22 17.84
CA GLN A 138 -6.68 -15.46 17.12
C GLN A 138 -6.07 -14.35 16.25
N GLY A 139 -6.27 -14.43 14.93
CA GLY A 139 -5.69 -13.48 13.97
C GLY A 139 -4.16 -13.55 13.87
N ALA A 140 -3.50 -14.57 14.43
CA ALA A 140 -2.07 -14.75 14.30
C ALA A 140 -1.69 -14.93 12.83
N ILE A 141 -0.57 -14.33 12.45
CA ILE A 141 -0.04 -14.43 11.09
C ILE A 141 1.12 -15.41 11.14
N THR A 142 1.10 -16.45 10.31
CA THR A 142 2.19 -17.40 10.18
C THR A 142 2.83 -17.27 8.80
N VAL A 143 4.14 -17.08 8.77
CA VAL A 143 4.92 -17.02 7.52
C VAL A 143 6.24 -17.75 7.71
N ALA A 144 6.55 -18.70 6.82
CA ALA A 144 7.74 -19.56 6.92
C ALA A 144 7.90 -20.29 8.27
N GLY A 145 6.79 -20.74 8.86
CA GLY A 145 6.80 -21.48 10.13
C GLY A 145 6.92 -20.61 11.38
N GLU A 146 7.14 -19.29 11.22
CA GLU A 146 7.14 -18.34 12.33
C GLU A 146 5.72 -17.76 12.53
N THR A 147 5.21 -17.84 13.76
CA THR A 147 3.87 -17.36 14.11
C THR A 147 3.94 -16.06 14.90
N TYR A 148 3.34 -15.02 14.35
CA TYR A 148 3.27 -13.68 14.92
C TYR A 148 1.91 -13.47 15.58
N ARG A 149 1.88 -13.64 16.91
CA ARG A 149 0.66 -13.52 17.72
C ARG A 149 0.31 -12.07 18.04
N LEU A 150 -0.98 -11.83 18.22
CA LEU A 150 -1.53 -10.54 18.61
C LEU A 150 -1.35 -10.31 20.11
N GLU A 151 -0.67 -9.22 20.48
CA GLU A 151 -0.70 -8.66 21.84
C GLU A 151 -1.42 -7.32 21.80
N LYS A 152 -2.75 -7.34 22.00
CA LYS A 152 -3.63 -6.19 21.80
C LYS A 152 -3.13 -4.94 22.54
N GLY A 153 -2.85 -3.88 21.78
CA GLY A 153 -2.40 -2.58 22.29
C GLY A 153 -0.89 -2.48 22.51
N ALA A 154 -0.17 -3.61 22.56
CA ALA A 154 1.26 -3.67 22.82
C ALA A 154 2.06 -4.02 21.54
N VAL A 155 1.71 -5.12 20.87
CA VAL A 155 2.36 -5.56 19.65
C VAL A 155 1.31 -6.13 18.69
N GLU A 156 1.17 -5.48 17.54
CA GLU A 156 0.31 -5.95 16.46
C GLU A 156 1.08 -6.09 15.16
N TYR A 157 0.73 -7.10 14.37
CA TYR A 157 1.36 -7.34 13.08
C TYR A 157 0.42 -7.02 11.92
N VAL A 158 1.02 -6.64 10.80
CA VAL A 158 0.30 -6.39 9.55
C VAL A 158 1.16 -6.74 8.34
N LEU A 159 0.54 -7.41 7.38
CA LEU A 159 1.12 -7.62 6.06
C LEU A 159 0.81 -6.43 5.16
N LEU A 160 1.86 -5.79 4.66
CA LEU A 160 1.77 -4.82 3.58
C LEU A 160 2.31 -5.46 2.30
N ALA A 161 1.44 -5.72 1.35
CA ALA A 161 1.81 -6.34 0.08
C ALA A 161 1.44 -5.48 -1.12
N ARG A 162 2.23 -5.59 -2.18
CA ARG A 162 1.85 -5.26 -3.55
C ARG A 162 1.89 -6.56 -4.32
N LEU A 163 0.79 -6.91 -4.97
CA LEU A 163 0.62 -8.14 -5.73
C LEU A 163 0.36 -7.76 -7.17
N SER A 164 1.06 -8.42 -8.09
CA SER A 164 0.76 -8.34 -9.52
C SER A 164 0.46 -9.75 -9.98
N SER A 165 -0.69 -9.97 -10.60
CA SER A 165 -0.85 -11.14 -11.45
C SER A 165 0.11 -10.97 -12.61
N GLY A 166 0.95 -11.96 -12.92
CA GLY A 166 1.95 -11.85 -13.97
C GLY A 166 1.35 -11.46 -15.32
N ARG A 167 2.19 -10.98 -16.24
CA ARG A 167 1.79 -10.48 -17.58
C ARG A 167 0.91 -11.45 -18.40
N GLU A 168 0.97 -12.75 -18.12
CA GLU A 168 0.17 -13.78 -18.79
C GLU A 168 -1.33 -13.70 -18.48
N SER A 169 -1.74 -13.10 -17.35
CA SER A 169 -3.16 -12.95 -16.99
C SER A 169 -3.86 -11.78 -17.70
N GLY A 170 -3.11 -10.97 -18.48
CA GLY A 170 -3.64 -9.73 -19.09
C GLY A 170 -3.99 -8.64 -18.07
N ASN A 171 -3.70 -8.85 -16.78
CA ASN A 171 -3.94 -7.90 -15.71
C ASN A 171 -2.62 -7.19 -15.34
N ASP A 172 -2.54 -5.92 -15.76
CA ASP A 172 -1.37 -5.05 -15.56
C ASP A 172 -1.46 -4.19 -14.28
N ARG A 173 -2.54 -4.30 -13.49
CA ARG A 173 -2.78 -3.43 -12.34
C ARG A 173 -2.47 -4.14 -11.02
N PRO A 174 -1.69 -3.50 -10.13
CA PRO A 174 -1.35 -4.09 -8.85
C PRO A 174 -2.53 -4.08 -7.88
N VAL A 175 -2.55 -5.08 -7.01
CA VAL A 175 -3.38 -5.14 -5.81
C VAL A 175 -2.50 -4.88 -4.60
N PHE A 176 -2.81 -3.85 -3.83
CA PHE A 176 -2.17 -3.59 -2.55
C PHE A 176 -3.00 -4.19 -1.41
N LEU A 177 -2.36 -4.92 -0.50
CA LEU A 177 -3.00 -5.46 0.68
C LEU A 177 -2.45 -4.78 1.94
N ALA A 178 -3.36 -4.38 2.84
CA ALA A 178 -3.07 -4.06 4.23
C ALA A 178 -3.85 -5.05 5.10
N SER A 179 -3.23 -6.19 5.39
CA SER A 179 -3.86 -7.28 6.17
C SER A 179 -3.29 -7.36 7.57
N GLY A 180 -3.93 -6.62 8.47
CA GLY A 180 -3.53 -6.49 9.87
C GLY A 180 -4.42 -7.30 10.79
N GLN A 181 -3.86 -7.61 11.95
CA GLN A 181 -4.58 -8.31 13.03
C GLN A 181 -5.72 -7.45 13.61
N ARG A 182 -5.65 -6.12 13.43
CA ARG A 182 -6.63 -5.13 13.91
C ARG A 182 -6.72 -3.96 12.94
N GLY A 183 -7.84 -3.23 12.98
CA GLY A 183 -8.04 -2.02 12.17
C GLY A 183 -6.94 -0.97 12.31
N ILE A 184 -6.41 -0.78 13.53
CA ILE A 184 -5.29 0.14 13.78
C ILE A 184 -4.00 -0.29 13.05
N ALA A 185 -3.77 -1.59 12.89
CA ALA A 185 -2.63 -2.11 12.15
C ALA A 185 -2.81 -1.95 10.64
N ASN A 186 -4.05 -2.07 10.14
CA ASN A 186 -4.37 -1.73 8.75
C ASN A 186 -4.06 -0.26 8.43
N GLN A 187 -4.51 0.66 9.31
CA GLN A 187 -4.21 2.09 9.21
C GLN A 187 -2.69 2.34 9.23
N ALA A 188 -1.96 1.66 10.11
CA ALA A 188 -0.51 1.76 10.21
C ALA A 188 0.18 1.34 8.90
N ALA A 189 -0.27 0.25 8.26
CA ALA A 189 0.28 -0.22 6.99
C ALA A 189 -0.02 0.74 5.82
N THR A 190 -1.23 1.29 5.71
CA THR A 190 -1.54 2.25 4.65
C THR A 190 -0.79 3.56 4.84
N ARG A 191 -0.67 4.05 6.07
CA ARG A 191 0.20 5.19 6.42
C ARG A 191 1.67 4.90 6.09
N TYR A 192 2.16 3.69 6.41
CA TYR A 192 3.51 3.28 6.09
C TYR A 192 3.74 3.31 4.56
N LEU A 193 2.83 2.74 3.78
CA LEU A 193 2.84 2.77 2.32
C LEU A 193 2.88 4.21 1.80
N ALA A 194 1.98 5.07 2.28
CA ALA A 194 1.87 6.46 1.85
C ALA A 194 3.14 7.26 2.16
N ARG A 195 3.73 7.10 3.35
CA ARG A 195 4.94 7.84 3.77
C ARG A 195 6.23 7.30 3.15
N HIS A 196 6.34 5.98 2.98
CA HIS A 196 7.58 5.32 2.57
C HIS A 196 7.60 4.90 1.09
N HIS A 197 6.60 5.29 0.30
CA HIS A 197 6.52 4.92 -1.12
C HIS A 197 7.80 5.24 -1.90
N ALA A 198 8.49 6.36 -1.63
CA ALA A 198 9.74 6.68 -2.32
C ALA A 198 10.88 5.68 -2.03
N ARG A 199 10.92 5.09 -0.83
CA ARG A 199 11.85 3.99 -0.48
C ARG A 199 11.39 2.69 -1.12
N LEU A 200 10.10 2.39 -1.06
CA LEU A 200 9.51 1.18 -1.65
C LEU A 200 9.67 1.15 -3.18
N ILE A 201 9.49 2.28 -3.86
CA ILE A 201 9.73 2.44 -5.31
C ILE A 201 11.20 2.15 -5.65
N ARG A 202 12.13 2.60 -4.82
CA ARG A 202 13.56 2.33 -5.07
C ARG A 202 13.91 0.87 -4.87
N LYS A 203 13.33 0.22 -3.85
CA LYS A 203 13.62 -1.17 -3.51
C LYS A 203 12.89 -2.17 -4.42
N TYR A 204 11.61 -1.94 -4.71
CA TYR A 204 10.70 -2.87 -5.40
C TYR A 204 10.12 -2.29 -6.69
N GLY A 205 10.67 -1.21 -7.25
CA GLY A 205 10.10 -0.57 -8.43
C GLY A 205 10.19 -1.42 -9.69
N GLN A 206 11.15 -2.35 -9.75
CA GLN A 206 11.30 -3.33 -10.82
C GLN A 206 10.54 -4.63 -10.52
N ASP A 207 10.36 -4.95 -9.24
CA ASP A 207 9.65 -6.15 -8.82
C ASP A 207 8.13 -5.93 -8.90
N PRO A 208 7.40 -6.87 -9.52
CA PRO A 208 5.96 -6.74 -9.66
C PRO A 208 5.24 -7.01 -8.34
N THR A 209 5.85 -7.79 -7.45
CA THR A 209 5.26 -8.26 -6.18
C THR A 209 6.22 -8.09 -5.01
N PHE A 210 5.73 -7.60 -3.87
CA PHE A 210 6.42 -7.63 -2.59
C PHE A 210 5.44 -7.93 -1.45
N CYS A 211 5.91 -8.50 -0.35
CA CYS A 211 5.16 -8.69 0.88
C CYS A 211 6.06 -8.37 2.09
N LEU A 212 5.65 -7.39 2.89
CA LEU A 212 6.36 -6.95 4.09
C LEU A 212 5.56 -7.35 5.32
N LEU A 213 6.26 -7.88 6.31
CA LEU A 213 5.72 -8.01 7.66
C LEU A 213 6.13 -6.79 8.48
N LEU A 214 5.13 -6.04 8.94
CA LEU A 214 5.32 -4.87 9.78
C LEU A 214 4.82 -5.16 11.20
N ARG A 215 5.49 -4.55 12.18
CA ARG A 215 5.13 -4.55 13.59
C ARG A 215 4.69 -3.15 13.99
N VAL A 216 3.51 -3.03 14.56
CA VAL A 216 2.99 -1.80 15.19
C VAL A 216 3.28 -1.91 16.68
N VAL A 217 4.02 -0.93 17.20
CA VAL A 217 4.52 -0.95 18.58
C VAL A 217 3.67 -0.04 19.45
N ASN A 218 3.17 -0.60 20.55
CA ASN A 218 2.40 0.06 21.58
C ASN A 218 1.29 0.94 20.99
N SER A 219 0.41 0.33 20.19
CA SER A 219 -0.66 1.05 19.50
C SER A 219 -1.67 1.69 20.46
N GLN A 220 -1.71 1.23 21.72
CA GLN A 220 -2.48 1.88 22.77
C GLN A 220 -1.95 3.27 23.11
N ALA A 221 -0.63 3.46 23.15
CA ALA A 221 -0.01 4.74 23.46
C ALA A 221 0.21 5.62 22.21
N TYR A 222 0.64 5.01 21.10
CA TYR A 222 1.11 5.75 19.92
C TYR A 222 0.18 5.66 18.71
N GLY A 223 -0.97 4.98 18.84
CA GLY A 223 -1.87 4.82 17.72
C GLY A 223 -1.23 4.00 16.58
N SER A 224 -1.26 4.56 15.37
CA SER A 224 -0.72 3.92 14.15
C SER A 224 0.66 4.44 13.74
N ASP A 225 1.35 5.17 14.63
CA ASP A 225 2.52 5.98 14.27
C ASP A 225 3.85 5.24 14.35
N VAL A 226 3.99 4.32 15.30
CA VAL A 226 5.25 3.59 15.52
C VAL A 226 5.16 2.24 14.82
N VAL A 227 5.79 2.17 13.65
CA VAL A 227 5.79 0.99 12.79
C VAL A 227 7.21 0.60 12.43
N GLU A 228 7.51 -0.68 12.61
CA GLU A 228 8.81 -1.27 12.33
C GLU A 228 8.68 -2.35 11.26
N LEU A 229 9.63 -2.38 10.33
CA LEU A 229 9.73 -3.47 9.36
C LEU A 229 10.39 -4.67 10.05
N VAL A 230 9.64 -5.75 10.25
CA VAL A 230 10.16 -7.00 10.82
C VAL A 230 11.00 -7.72 9.77
N ALA A 231 10.40 -7.98 8.61
CA ALA A 231 11.05 -8.67 7.52
C ALA A 231 10.39 -8.38 6.17
N ASP A 232 11.20 -8.49 5.12
CA ASP A 232 10.71 -8.71 3.76
C ASP A 232 10.44 -10.20 3.60
N VAL A 233 9.17 -10.58 3.62
CA VAL A 233 8.72 -11.97 3.58
C VAL A 233 8.27 -12.39 2.19
N THR A 234 8.59 -11.61 1.16
CA THR A 234 8.08 -11.82 -0.21
C THR A 234 8.28 -13.26 -0.70
N LYS A 235 9.50 -13.81 -0.58
CA LYS A 235 9.82 -15.16 -1.06
C LYS A 235 9.06 -16.24 -0.28
N GLN A 236 8.99 -16.09 1.03
CA GLN A 236 8.31 -17.01 1.93
C GLN A 236 6.81 -16.99 1.67
N ALA A 237 6.24 -15.80 1.54
CA ALA A 237 4.82 -15.58 1.34
C ALA A 237 4.33 -16.09 -0.02
N THR A 238 5.13 -16.00 -1.07
CA THR A 238 4.75 -16.49 -2.42
C THR A 238 5.02 -17.98 -2.64
N THR A 239 5.72 -18.65 -1.73
CA THR A 239 6.01 -20.09 -1.84
C THR A 239 5.00 -20.88 -1.02
N ALA A 240 4.30 -21.83 -1.64
CA ALA A 240 3.38 -22.70 -0.91
C ALA A 240 4.13 -23.45 0.22
N PRO A 241 3.52 -23.61 1.41
CA PRO A 241 4.11 -24.39 2.49
C PRO A 241 4.38 -25.81 1.98
N LYS A 242 5.53 -26.38 2.34
CA LYS A 242 5.73 -27.81 2.12
C LYS A 242 4.72 -28.55 2.99
N THR A 243 3.74 -29.21 2.37
CA THR A 243 2.84 -30.11 3.09
C THR A 243 3.71 -31.14 3.80
N PRO A 244 3.62 -31.30 5.14
CA PRO A 244 4.27 -32.43 5.79
C PRO A 244 3.70 -33.72 5.19
N ALA A 245 4.59 -34.62 4.78
CA ALA A 245 4.19 -35.91 4.23
C ALA A 245 3.29 -36.67 5.24
N PRO A 246 2.27 -37.41 4.77
CA PRO A 246 1.34 -38.14 5.63
C PRO A 246 2.04 -39.20 6.49
#